data_AF-A0AA42HY67-F1
#
_entry.id   AF-A0AA42HY67-F1
#
_cell.length_a   1.000
_cell.length_b   1.000
_cell.length_c   1.000
_cell.angle_alpha   90.00
_cell.angle_beta   90.00
_cell.angle_gamma   90.00
#
_symmetry.space_group_name_H-M   'P 1'
#
loop_
_entity.id
_entity.type
_entity.pdbx_description
1 polymer ?
#
loop_
_entity_poly.entity_id
_entity_poly.type
_entity_poly.pdbx_seq_one_letter_code
_entity_poly.pdbx_strand_id
1 'polypeptide(L)'
;MNPISNTDEISVVLNALTTDMAVSVSWPTLYQWAGSSPLAVEHYPQLLRHWKQIWRGSRKGTPVPTVFLYHGTAKLTLVRENTLDDPPAVALQDLANVLMAK
;
A
#
# COMPACT_ATOMS: atom_id res chain seq x y z
N MET A 1 6.05 2.67 -29.50
CA MET A 1 6.14 2.76 -28.02
C MET A 1 5.53 1.49 -27.47
N ASN A 2 6.33 0.64 -26.83
CA ASN A 2 5.82 -0.57 -26.17
C ASN A 2 5.00 -0.16 -24.96
N PRO A 3 3.77 -0.68 -24.77
CA PRO A 3 3.07 -0.57 -23.51
C PRO A 3 3.72 -1.57 -22.56
N ILE A 4 4.86 -1.18 -21.97
CA ILE A 4 5.26 -1.81 -20.70
C ILE A 4 4.15 -1.37 -19.74
N SER A 5 3.34 -2.35 -19.38
CA SER A 5 1.93 -2.17 -19.02
C SER A 5 1.83 -1.42 -17.71
N ASN A 6 0.99 -0.39 -17.59
CA ASN A 6 0.78 0.34 -16.33
C ASN A 6 0.30 -0.57 -15.16
N THR A 7 -0.15 -1.80 -15.48
CA THR A 7 -0.34 -2.90 -14.53
C THR A 7 0.93 -3.21 -13.73
N ASP A 8 2.11 -3.00 -14.31
CA ASP A 8 3.40 -3.30 -13.73
C ASP A 8 3.73 -2.33 -12.59
N GLU A 9 3.44 -1.03 -12.70
CA GLU A 9 3.73 -0.06 -11.64
C GLU A 9 2.87 -0.29 -10.39
N ILE A 10 1.56 -0.48 -10.56
CA ILE A 10 0.66 -0.81 -9.43
C ILE A 10 1.05 -2.15 -8.81
N SER A 11 1.45 -3.13 -9.63
CA SER A 11 1.93 -4.42 -9.11
C SER A 11 3.25 -4.27 -8.34
N VAL A 12 4.18 -3.42 -8.79
CA VAL A 12 5.43 -3.12 -8.09
C VAL A 12 5.15 -2.48 -6.73
N VAL A 13 4.26 -1.48 -6.68
CA VAL A 13 3.84 -0.83 -5.42
C VAL A 13 3.22 -1.86 -4.47
N LEU A 14 2.26 -2.65 -4.95
CA LEU A 14 1.60 -3.65 -4.13
C LEU A 14 2.57 -4.76 -3.69
N ASN A 15 3.57 -5.08 -4.50
CA ASN A 15 4.62 -6.01 -4.11
C ASN A 15 5.51 -5.42 -3.01
N ALA A 16 5.90 -4.14 -3.10
CA ALA A 16 6.64 -3.47 -2.03
C ALA A 16 5.84 -3.47 -0.71
N LEU A 17 4.52 -3.28 -0.77
CA LEU A 17 3.63 -3.35 0.39
C LEU A 17 3.61 -4.73 1.08
N THR A 18 4.11 -5.80 0.47
CA THR A 18 4.27 -7.10 1.16
C THR A 18 5.37 -7.08 2.22
N THR A 19 6.33 -6.17 2.06
CA THR A 19 7.49 -6.01 2.94
C THR A 19 7.32 -4.76 3.78
N ASP A 20 7.02 -3.63 3.13
CA ASP A 20 6.80 -2.35 3.79
C ASP A 20 5.40 -2.27 4.42
N MET A 21 5.27 -1.51 5.51
CA MET A 21 3.97 -1.25 6.14
C MET A 21 3.14 -0.24 5.34
N ALA A 22 3.82 0.69 4.65
CA ALA A 22 3.19 1.76 3.92
C ALA A 22 3.95 2.04 2.62
N VAL A 23 3.20 2.24 1.53
CA VAL A 23 3.73 2.62 0.22
C VAL A 23 2.91 3.77 -0.34
N SER A 24 3.53 4.59 -1.20
CA SER A 24 2.85 5.70 -1.85
C SER A 24 2.81 5.52 -3.36
N VAL A 25 1.68 5.88 -3.97
CA VAL A 25 1.50 5.93 -5.43
C VAL A 25 1.16 7.35 -5.84
N SER A 26 1.87 7.88 -6.83
CA SER A 26 1.59 9.21 -7.34
C SER A 26 0.21 9.27 -8.00
N TRP A 27 -0.46 10.44 -7.96
CA TRP A 27 -1.69 10.61 -8.73
C TRP A 27 -1.50 10.36 -10.23
N PRO A 28 -0.44 10.87 -10.90
CA PRO A 28 -0.18 10.56 -12.31
C PRO A 28 -0.15 9.06 -12.62
N THR A 29 0.55 8.25 -11.81
CA THR A 29 0.58 6.79 -11.95
C THR A 29 -0.82 6.19 -11.82
N LEU A 30 -1.62 6.65 -10.86
CA LEU A 30 -2.99 6.17 -10.69
C LEU A 30 -3.92 6.58 -11.84
N TYR A 31 -3.82 7.81 -12.35
CA TYR A 31 -4.56 8.26 -13.54
C TYR A 31 -4.16 7.47 -14.79
N GLN A 32 -2.88 7.11 -14.92
CA GLN A 32 -2.42 6.26 -16.03
C GLN A 32 -2.94 4.83 -15.94
N TRP A 33 -3.13 4.31 -14.72
CA TRP A 33 -3.67 2.97 -14.48
C TRP A 33 -5.19 2.91 -14.65
N ALA A 34 -5.94 3.82 -14.03
CA ALA A 34 -7.39 3.80 -13.97
C ALA A 34 -8.08 4.73 -14.99
N GLY A 35 -7.31 5.53 -15.74
CA GLY A 35 -7.84 6.55 -16.63
C GLY A 35 -8.33 7.77 -15.85
N SER A 36 -9.41 8.39 -16.34
CA SER A 36 -9.84 9.73 -15.89
C SER A 36 -10.32 9.82 -14.44
N SER A 37 -10.62 8.70 -13.78
CA SER A 37 -11.14 8.68 -12.40
C SER A 37 -10.49 7.59 -11.55
N PRO A 38 -9.26 7.82 -11.05
CA PRO A 38 -8.51 6.81 -10.29
C PRO A 38 -9.14 6.36 -8.99
N LEU A 39 -10.11 7.12 -8.49
CA LEU A 39 -10.83 6.86 -7.25
C LEU A 39 -12.27 6.36 -7.49
N ALA A 40 -12.61 6.01 -8.73
CA ALA A 40 -13.92 5.44 -9.03
C ALA A 40 -14.12 4.09 -8.31
N VAL A 41 -15.35 3.82 -7.88
CA VAL A 41 -15.67 2.70 -6.98
C VAL A 41 -15.32 1.35 -7.60
N GLU A 42 -15.40 1.24 -8.92
CA GLU A 42 -15.05 0.07 -9.72
C GLU A 42 -13.56 -0.33 -9.64
N HIS A 43 -12.67 0.59 -9.28
CA HIS A 43 -11.23 0.32 -9.22
C HIS A 43 -10.81 -0.32 -7.90
N TYR A 44 -11.50 -0.06 -6.79
CA TYR A 44 -11.12 -0.64 -5.48
C TYR A 44 -11.22 -2.17 -5.43
N PRO A 45 -12.27 -2.83 -5.99
CA PRO A 45 -12.31 -4.29 -6.07
C PRO A 45 -11.16 -4.88 -6.89
N GLN A 46 -10.72 -4.17 -7.94
CA GLN A 46 -9.59 -4.59 -8.76
C GLN A 46 -8.28 -4.48 -7.97
N LEU A 47 -8.04 -3.37 -7.29
CA LEU A 47 -6.87 -3.16 -6.44
C LEU A 47 -6.80 -4.21 -5.32
N LEU A 48 -7.93 -4.46 -4.64
CA LEU A 48 -8.04 -5.48 -3.60
C LEU A 48 -7.76 -6.89 -4.13
N ARG A 49 -8.20 -7.21 -5.35
CA ARG A 49 -7.92 -8.51 -5.99
C ARG A 49 -6.43 -8.68 -6.25
N HIS A 50 -5.76 -7.66 -6.82
CA HIS A 50 -4.32 -7.70 -7.06
C HIS A 50 -3.53 -7.84 -5.76
N TRP A 51 -3.89 -7.08 -4.73
CA TRP A 51 -3.29 -7.19 -3.40
C TRP A 51 -3.36 -8.61 -2.85
N LYS A 52 -4.56 -9.22 -2.86
CA LYS A 52 -4.77 -10.60 -2.40
C LYS A 52 -3.92 -11.62 -3.16
N GLN A 53 -3.74 -11.44 -4.47
CA GLN A 53 -2.92 -12.32 -5.29
C GLN A 53 -1.43 -12.20 -4.94
N ILE A 54 -0.93 -10.98 -4.85
CA ILE A 54 0.49 -10.68 -4.53
C ILE A 54 0.84 -11.17 -3.12
N TRP A 55 0.00 -10.91 -2.13
CA TRP A 55 0.23 -11.35 -0.75
C TRP A 55 0.28 -12.88 -0.64
N ARG A 56 -0.68 -13.58 -1.24
CA ARG A 56 -0.73 -15.05 -1.20
C ARG A 56 0.43 -15.69 -1.96
N GLY A 57 0.95 -15.02 -2.99
CA GLY A 57 2.12 -15.45 -3.73
C GLY A 57 3.41 -15.39 -2.91
N SER A 58 3.55 -14.37 -2.06
CA SER A 58 4.75 -14.13 -1.24
C SER A 58 4.72 -14.81 0.14
N ARG A 59 3.55 -14.93 0.77
CA ARG A 59 3.41 -15.43 2.15
C ARG A 59 2.30 -16.48 2.29
N LYS A 60 2.57 -17.71 1.82
CA LYS A 60 1.63 -18.83 1.92
C LYS A 60 1.21 -19.10 3.37
N GLY A 61 -0.09 -19.30 3.58
CA GLY A 61 -0.66 -19.65 4.88
C GLY A 61 -0.89 -18.47 5.84
N THR A 62 -0.47 -17.26 5.47
CA THR A 62 -0.74 -16.06 6.27
C THR A 62 -2.08 -15.40 5.88
N PRO A 63 -2.88 -14.92 6.85
CA PRO A 63 -4.06 -14.10 6.55
C PRO A 63 -3.67 -12.86 5.73
N VAL A 64 -4.51 -12.47 4.76
CA VAL A 64 -4.29 -11.25 4.00
C VAL A 64 -4.67 -10.06 4.90
N PRO A 65 -3.76 -9.12 5.20
CA PRO A 65 -4.06 -8.00 6.08
C PRO A 65 -4.96 -6.98 5.37
N THR A 66 -5.68 -6.21 6.17
CA THR A 66 -6.46 -5.06 5.68
C THR A 66 -5.52 -3.98 5.18
N VAL A 67 -5.91 -3.27 4.13
CA VAL A 67 -5.17 -2.12 3.59
C VAL A 67 -6.06 -0.88 3.66
N PHE A 68 -5.57 0.15 4.33
CA PHE A 68 -6.16 1.47 4.43
C PHE A 68 -5.60 2.39 3.35
N LEU A 69 -6.46 3.25 2.84
CA LEU A 69 -6.15 4.21 1.78
C LEU A 69 -6.17 5.63 2.36
N TYR A 70 -5.03 6.32 2.30
CA TYR A 70 -4.89 7.70 2.78
C TYR A 70 -4.63 8.63 1.60
N HIS A 71 -5.54 9.59 1.41
CA HIS A 71 -5.52 10.50 0.28
C HIS A 71 -4.65 11.71 0.63
N GLY A 72 -3.55 11.88 -0.09
CA GLY A 72 -2.73 13.07 -0.04
C GLY A 72 -3.01 14.00 -1.22
N THR A 73 -2.47 15.22 -1.16
CA THR A 73 -2.60 16.20 -2.25
C THR A 73 -1.94 15.74 -3.56
N ALA A 74 -0.83 15.00 -3.47
CA ALA A 74 -0.06 14.56 -4.65
C ALA A 74 -0.05 13.03 -4.87
N LYS A 75 -0.56 12.25 -3.92
CA LYS A 75 -0.39 10.79 -3.90
C LYS A 75 -1.48 10.09 -3.08
N LEU A 76 -1.69 8.82 -3.37
CA LEU A 76 -2.41 7.88 -2.50
C LEU A 76 -1.39 7.08 -1.71
N THR A 77 -1.54 7.03 -0.38
CA THR A 77 -0.73 6.16 0.47
C THR A 77 -1.56 4.95 0.87
N LEU A 78 -1.02 3.75 0.61
CA LEU A 78 -1.58 2.48 1.05
C LEU A 78 -0.84 2.09 2.32
N VAL A 79 -1.58 1.78 3.38
CA VAL A 79 -1.03 1.32 4.66
C VAL A 79 -1.71 0.02 5.03
N ARG A 80 -0.96 -1.04 5.25
CA ARG A 80 -1.54 -2.32 5.70
C ARG A 80 -1.58 -2.40 7.22
N GLU A 81 -2.46 -3.26 7.74
CA GLU A 81 -2.38 -3.66 9.14
C GLU A 81 -1.08 -4.41 9.43
N ASN A 82 -0.58 -4.24 10.65
CA ASN A 82 0.50 -5.08 11.18
C ASN A 82 0.05 -6.53 11.23
N THR A 83 0.96 -7.41 10.83
CA THR A 83 0.91 -8.85 11.00
C THR A 83 1.79 -9.27 12.17
N LEU A 84 1.68 -10.52 12.61
CA LEU A 84 2.49 -11.07 13.71
C LEU A 84 4.00 -11.00 13.46
N ASP A 85 4.41 -10.98 12.18
CA ASP A 85 5.81 -10.96 11.78
C ASP A 85 6.36 -9.52 11.65
N ASP A 86 5.52 -8.50 11.75
CA ASP A 86 5.96 -7.11 11.60
C ASP A 86 6.51 -6.56 12.92
N PRO A 87 7.54 -5.69 12.85
CA PRO A 87 7.98 -4.98 14.04
C PRO A 87 6.84 -4.13 14.63
N PRO A 88 6.78 -3.96 15.96
CA PRO A 88 5.74 -3.16 16.58
C PRO A 88 5.82 -1.71 16.12
N ALA A 89 4.68 -1.11 15.80
CA ALA A 89 4.60 0.33 15.58
C ALA A 89 4.87 1.07 16.90
N VAL A 90 5.76 2.06 16.86
CA VAL A 90 6.09 2.89 18.03
C VAL A 90 5.51 4.28 17.80
N ALA A 91 4.71 4.78 18.74
CA ALA A 91 4.21 6.14 18.64
C ALA A 91 5.35 7.14 18.90
N LEU A 92 5.43 8.19 18.07
CA LEU A 92 6.45 9.24 18.23
C LEU A 92 6.41 9.87 19.62
N GLN A 93 5.22 10.03 20.20
CA GLN A 93 5.05 10.61 21.53
C GLN A 93 5.64 9.72 22.63
N ASP A 94 5.53 8.40 22.50
CA ASP A 94 6.14 7.47 23.47
C ASP A 94 7.66 7.60 23.46
N LEU A 95 8.24 7.70 22.26
CA LEU A 95 9.68 7.94 22.10
C LEU A 95 10.10 9.31 22.64
N ALA A 96 9.32 10.36 22.35
CA ALA A 96 9.58 11.71 22.84
C ALA A 96 9.52 11.78 24.37
N ASN A 97 8.54 11.12 24.99
CA ASN A 97 8.41 11.04 26.45
C ASN A 97 9.60 10.31 27.09
N VAL A 98 10.09 9.22 26.48
CA VAL A 98 11.29 8.51 26.94
C VAL A 98 12.54 9.38 26.87
N LEU A 99 12.66 10.22 25.83
CA LEU A 99 13.81 11.11 25.65
C LEU A 99 13.75 12.37 26.54
N MET A 100 12.55 12.86 26.84
CA MET A 100 12.34 14.03 27.71
C MET A 100 12.37 13.70 29.20
N ALA A 101 12.25 12.43 29.59
CA ALA A 101 12.38 11.97 30.97
C ALA A 101 13.84 11.83 31.44
N LYS A 102 14.82 12.32 30.65
CA LYS A 102 16.25 12.32 30.98
C LYS A 102 16.75 13.69 31.43
#